data_AF-A0A5N6TQU1-F1
#
_entry.id   AF-A0A5N6TQU1-F1
#
_cell.length_a   1.000
_cell.length_b   1.000
_cell.length_c   1.000
_cell.angle_alpha   90.00
_cell.angle_beta   90.00
_cell.angle_gamma   90.00
#
_symmetry.space_group_name_H-M   'P 1'
#
loop_
_entity.id
_entity.type
_entity.pdbx_description
1 polymer ?
#
loop_
_entity_poly.entity_id
_entity_poly.type
_entity_poly.pdbx_seq_one_letter_code
_entity_poly.pdbx_strand_id
1 'polypeptide(L)'
;MASRRVQDKSYADAVTTPVPEKSSNSDVTPAVPTHVILKLLGFTVAMISSPIGMYFVAVDFGATPTIAGIAAAVTANVVLFAYVYVAWQEDQEEREADTKKKEKKAQ
;
A
#
# COMPACT_ATOMS: atom_id res chain seq x y z
N MET A 1 -34.50 58.43 33.60
CA MET A 1 -33.44 58.49 32.56
C MET A 1 -32.48 57.33 32.81
N ALA A 2 -32.60 56.25 32.03
CA ALA A 2 -31.86 55.01 32.25
C ALA A 2 -30.70 54.91 31.25
N SER A 3 -29.48 54.81 31.78
CA SER A 3 -28.24 54.72 31.03
C SER A 3 -28.13 53.39 30.26
N ARG A 4 -28.06 53.47 28.94
CA ARG A 4 -27.70 52.36 28.05
C ARG A 4 -26.18 52.28 27.93
N ARG A 5 -25.53 51.34 28.64
CA ARG A 5 -24.07 51.16 28.58
C ARG A 5 -23.67 49.68 28.72
N VAL A 6 -24.06 48.82 27.77
CA VAL A 6 -23.68 47.38 27.83
C VAL A 6 -23.35 46.75 26.46
N GLN A 7 -23.15 47.50 25.36
CA GLN A 7 -23.06 46.87 24.03
C GLN A 7 -21.87 47.25 23.15
N ASP A 8 -20.80 47.83 23.71
CA ASP A 8 -19.59 48.19 22.93
C ASP A 8 -18.32 47.46 23.38
N LYS A 9 -18.44 46.23 23.89
CA LYS A 9 -17.26 45.46 24.28
C LYS A 9 -17.39 43.97 23.97
N SER A 10 -17.53 43.64 22.70
CA SER A 10 -17.36 42.25 22.25
C SER A 10 -17.19 42.11 20.72
N TYR A 11 -16.45 43.01 20.09
CA TYR A 11 -16.00 42.78 18.70
C TYR A 11 -14.50 43.02 18.50
N ALA A 12 -13.86 43.84 19.34
CA ALA A 12 -12.40 43.99 19.34
C ALA A 12 -11.67 42.83 20.08
N ASP A 13 -12.28 42.24 21.12
CA ASP A 13 -11.67 41.12 21.87
C ASP A 13 -11.78 39.76 21.15
N ALA A 14 -12.62 39.65 20.11
CA ALA A 14 -12.76 38.42 19.31
C ALA A 14 -11.68 38.27 18.23
N VAL A 15 -10.85 39.30 18.01
CA VAL A 15 -9.79 39.31 16.97
C VAL A 15 -8.39 39.07 17.57
N THR A 16 -8.26 39.07 18.89
CA THR A 16 -6.97 38.94 19.60
C THR A 16 -6.69 37.55 20.19
N THR A 17 -7.60 36.60 20.05
CA THR A 17 -7.24 35.19 20.28
C THR A 17 -6.49 34.69 19.06
N PRO A 18 -5.20 34.31 19.17
CA PRO A 18 -4.61 33.47 18.15
C PRO A 18 -5.49 32.22 18.09
N VAL A 19 -6.19 32.04 16.97
CA VAL A 19 -6.77 30.75 16.63
C VAL A 19 -5.62 29.77 16.84
N PRO A 20 -5.75 28.77 17.74
CA PRO A 20 -4.72 27.75 17.82
C PRO A 20 -4.70 27.17 16.42
N GLU A 21 -3.65 27.48 15.65
CA GLU A 21 -3.33 26.74 14.45
C GLU A 21 -3.22 25.31 14.95
N LYS A 22 -4.30 24.55 14.76
CA LYS A 22 -4.21 23.11 14.71
C LYS A 22 -3.20 22.91 13.61
N SER A 23 -1.94 22.72 14.01
CA SER A 23 -0.93 22.10 13.20
C SER A 23 -1.61 20.85 12.67
N SER A 24 -2.15 20.96 11.45
CA SER A 24 -2.63 19.85 10.69
C SER A 24 -1.38 19.06 10.39
N ASN A 25 -0.97 18.25 11.35
CA ASN A 25 -0.07 17.15 11.12
C ASN A 25 -0.84 16.28 10.12
N SER A 26 -0.61 16.55 8.85
CA SER A 26 -0.87 15.65 7.76
C SER A 26 -0.04 14.43 8.05
N ASP A 27 -0.62 13.52 8.83
CA ASP A 27 -0.02 12.24 9.12
C ASP A 27 0.07 11.49 7.78
N VAL A 28 1.23 11.59 7.16
CA VAL A 28 1.60 10.93 5.91
C VAL A 28 2.20 9.54 6.17
N THR A 29 2.05 9.03 7.40
CA THR A 29 2.41 7.64 7.69
C THR A 29 1.61 6.75 6.74
N PRO A 30 2.27 5.84 5.99
CA PRO A 30 1.58 5.03 5.01
C PRO A 30 0.44 4.24 5.67
N ALA A 31 -0.80 4.54 5.28
CA ALA A 31 -1.97 3.81 5.75
C ALA A 31 -1.95 2.33 5.32
N VAL A 32 -1.09 2.00 4.33
CA VAL A 32 -0.87 0.64 3.84
C VAL A 32 0.37 0.02 4.49
N PRO A 33 0.29 -1.22 5.02
CA PRO A 33 1.43 -1.88 5.66
C PRO A 33 2.64 -1.97 4.72
N THR A 34 3.84 -1.68 5.24
CA THR A 34 5.10 -1.67 4.45
C THR A 34 5.39 -3.00 3.75
N HIS A 35 4.98 -4.11 4.36
CA HIS A 35 5.05 -5.44 3.78
C HIS A 35 4.29 -5.54 2.43
N VAL A 36 3.11 -4.92 2.34
CA VAL A 36 2.32 -4.88 1.10
C VAL A 36 3.04 -4.05 0.05
N ILE A 37 3.62 -2.91 0.44
CA ILE A 37 4.39 -2.05 -0.48
C ILE A 37 5.56 -2.83 -1.10
N LEU A 38 6.32 -3.57 -0.28
CA LEU A 38 7.44 -4.38 -0.76
C LEU A 38 6.99 -5.49 -1.71
N LYS A 39 5.83 -6.10 -1.47
CA LYS A 39 5.27 -7.14 -2.34
C LYS A 39 4.80 -6.58 -3.67
N LEU A 40 4.07 -5.47 -3.66
CA LEU A 40 3.66 -4.79 -4.89
C LEU A 40 4.88 -4.39 -5.72
N LEU A 41 5.91 -3.84 -5.09
CA LEU A 41 7.16 -3.47 -5.76
C LEU A 41 7.92 -4.69 -6.28
N GLY A 42 7.97 -5.78 -5.51
CA GLY A 42 8.58 -7.04 -5.96
C GLY A 42 7.88 -7.62 -7.18
N PHE A 43 6.54 -7.62 -7.18
CA PHE A 43 5.76 -8.12 -8.32
C PHE A 43 5.84 -7.21 -9.55
N THR A 44 5.94 -5.89 -9.38
CA THR A 44 6.13 -4.98 -10.53
C THR A 44 7.48 -5.23 -11.21
N VAL A 45 8.54 -5.38 -10.42
CA VAL A 45 9.86 -5.74 -10.95
C VAL A 45 9.81 -7.12 -11.60
N ALA A 46 9.19 -8.12 -10.96
CA ALA A 46 9.09 -9.47 -11.50
C ALA A 46 8.31 -9.52 -12.82
N MET A 47 7.23 -8.74 -12.96
CA MET A 47 6.41 -8.70 -14.16
C MET A 47 7.17 -8.14 -15.38
N ILE A 48 8.12 -7.25 -15.15
CA ILE A 48 8.97 -6.69 -16.22
C ILE A 48 10.20 -7.59 -16.44
N SER A 49 10.95 -7.87 -15.38
CA SER A 49 12.24 -8.55 -15.48
C SER A 49 12.12 -10.03 -15.83
N SER A 50 11.10 -10.74 -15.34
CA SER A 50 11.01 -12.19 -15.50
C SER A 50 10.65 -12.60 -16.94
N PRO A 51 9.64 -12.02 -17.61
CA PRO A 51 9.35 -12.33 -19.01
C PRO A 51 10.45 -11.87 -19.97
N ILE A 52 11.03 -10.69 -19.73
CA ILE A 52 12.15 -10.17 -20.53
C ILE A 52 13.39 -11.04 -20.33
N GLY A 53 13.68 -11.43 -19.09
CA GLY A 53 14.77 -12.34 -18.75
C GLY A 53 14.59 -13.68 -19.45
N MET A 54 13.40 -14.26 -19.40
CA MET A 54 13.12 -15.53 -20.09
C MET A 54 13.30 -15.42 -21.60
N TYR A 55 12.92 -14.29 -22.21
CA TYR A 55 13.15 -14.07 -23.64
C TYR A 55 14.64 -14.18 -23.98
N PHE A 56 15.50 -13.43 -23.29
CA PHE A 56 16.94 -13.44 -23.59
C PHE A 56 17.59 -14.77 -23.25
N VAL A 57 17.18 -15.41 -22.15
CA VAL A 57 17.62 -16.78 -21.83
C VAL A 57 17.27 -17.74 -22.97
N ALA A 58 16.04 -17.71 -23.47
CA ALA A 58 15.63 -18.56 -24.59
C ALA A 58 16.43 -18.29 -25.87
N VAL A 59 16.70 -17.01 -26.19
CA VAL A 59 17.52 -16.62 -27.35
C VAL A 59 18.97 -17.11 -27.20
N ASP A 60 19.55 -17.03 -26.00
CA ASP A 60 20.91 -17.51 -25.73
C ASP A 60 21.03 -19.04 -25.91
N PHE A 61 19.94 -19.77 -25.62
CA PHE A 61 19.81 -21.19 -25.94
C PHE A 61 19.53 -21.50 -27.42
N GLY A 62 19.60 -20.51 -28.31
CA GLY A 62 19.41 -20.67 -29.75
C GLY A 62 17.96 -20.72 -30.22
N ALA A 63 17.00 -20.34 -29.37
CA ALA A 63 15.60 -20.23 -29.79
C ALA A 63 15.42 -19.08 -30.78
N THR A 64 14.52 -19.27 -31.75
CA THR A 64 14.11 -18.17 -32.63
C THR A 64 13.34 -17.11 -31.83
N PRO A 65 13.31 -15.84 -32.28
CA PRO A 65 12.60 -14.76 -31.57
C PRO A 65 11.13 -15.09 -31.27
N THR A 66 10.46 -15.81 -32.18
CA THR A 66 9.06 -16.25 -31.98
C THR A 66 8.94 -17.25 -30.84
N ILE A 67 9.82 -18.25 -30.77
CA ILE A 67 9.80 -19.26 -29.70
C ILE A 67 10.17 -18.62 -28.36
N ALA A 68 11.17 -17.73 -28.35
CA ALA A 68 11.53 -16.96 -27.17
C ALA A 68 10.39 -16.05 -26.69
N GLY A 69 9.65 -15.43 -27.60
CA GLY A 69 8.44 -14.66 -27.29
C GLY A 69 7.33 -15.51 -26.67
N ILE A 70 7.11 -16.72 -27.19
CA ILE A 70 6.14 -17.66 -26.59
C ILE A 70 6.59 -18.07 -25.18
N ALA A 71 7.87 -18.38 -24.98
CA ALA A 71 8.42 -18.71 -23.67
C ALA A 71 8.26 -17.57 -22.66
N ALA A 72 8.48 -16.32 -23.10
CA ALA A 72 8.24 -15.14 -22.29
C ALA A 72 6.74 -14.98 -21.92
N ALA A 73 5.83 -15.20 -22.87
CA ALA A 73 4.39 -15.14 -22.61
C ALA A 73 3.93 -16.21 -21.62
N VAL A 74 4.45 -17.44 -21.72
CA VAL A 74 4.19 -18.50 -20.73
C VAL A 74 4.72 -18.07 -19.35
N THR A 75 5.92 -17.50 -19.29
CA THR A 75 6.53 -17.02 -18.04
C THR A 75 5.70 -15.92 -17.39
N ALA A 76 5.14 -14.99 -18.17
CA ALA A 76 4.25 -13.96 -17.65
C ALA A 76 3.01 -14.54 -16.96
N ASN A 77 2.42 -15.60 -17.52
CA ASN A 77 1.31 -16.32 -16.89
C ASN A 77 1.74 -17.04 -15.60
N VAL A 78 2.95 -17.59 -15.57
CA VAL A 78 3.52 -18.18 -14.33
C VAL A 78 3.68 -17.12 -13.23
N VAL A 79 4.14 -15.91 -13.56
CA VAL A 79 4.22 -14.79 -12.61
C VAL A 79 2.83 -14.44 -12.06
N LEU A 80 1.80 -14.44 -12.90
CA LEU A 80 0.41 -14.23 -12.46
C LEU A 80 -0.05 -15.32 -11.48
N PHE A 81 0.21 -16.60 -11.78
CA PHE A 81 -0.11 -17.68 -10.86
C PHE A 81 0.65 -17.56 -9.53
N ALA A 82 1.93 -17.18 -9.57
CA ALA A 82 2.73 -16.95 -8.37
C ALA A 82 2.16 -15.80 -7.52
N TYR A 83 1.65 -14.73 -8.14
CA TYR A 83 0.96 -13.65 -7.44
C TYR A 83 -0.26 -14.14 -6.67
N VAL A 84 -1.13 -14.92 -7.33
CA VAL A 84 -2.32 -15.48 -6.69
C VAL A 84 -1.94 -16.43 -5.56
N TYR A 85 -0.92 -17.27 -5.77
CA TYR A 85 -0.44 -18.20 -4.75
C TYR A 85 0.08 -17.47 -3.50
N VAL A 86 0.93 -16.46 -3.68
CA VAL A 86 1.46 -15.66 -2.57
C VAL A 86 0.34 -14.92 -1.83
N ALA A 87 -0.62 -14.34 -2.55
CA ALA A 87 -1.79 -13.71 -1.95
C ALA A 87 -2.63 -14.68 -1.12
N TRP A 88 -2.76 -15.93 -1.57
CA TRP A 88 -3.47 -16.97 -0.82
C TRP A 88 -2.71 -17.44 0.42
N GLN A 89 -1.39 -17.55 0.34
CA GLN A 89 -0.54 -17.87 1.48
C GLN A 89 -0.63 -16.79 2.57
N GLU A 90 -0.65 -15.52 2.18
CA GLU A 90 -0.85 -14.40 3.11
C GLU A 90 -2.20 -14.45 3.82
N ASP A 91 -3.28 -14.73 3.08
CA ASP A 91 -4.62 -14.85 3.67
C ASP A 91 -4.69 -16.01 4.68
N GLN A 92 -3.95 -17.11 4.46
CA GLN A 92 -3.85 -18.20 5.42
C GLN A 92 -3.07 -17.82 6.68
N GLU A 93 -1.90 -17.20 6.55
CA GLU A 93 -1.08 -16.78 7.69
C GLU A 93 -1.82 -15.78 8.59
N GLU A 94 -2.58 -14.85 8.01
CA GLU A 94 -3.38 -13.88 8.77
C GLU A 94 -4.50 -14.58 9.57
N ARG A 95 -5.19 -15.54 8.95
CA ARG A 95 -6.23 -16.35 9.63
C ARG A 95 -5.68 -17.18 10.78
N GLU A 96 -4.50 -17.78 10.61
CA GLU A 96 -3.83 -18.56 11.65
C GLU A 96 -3.33 -17.69 12.81
N ALA A 97 -2.80 -16.52 12.51
CA ALA A 97 -2.35 -15.56 13.53
C ALA A 97 -3.53 -15.08 14.38
N ASP A 98 -4.69 -14.87 13.77
CA ASP A 98 -5.91 -14.44 14.46
C ASP A 98 -6.55 -15.55 15.29
N THR A 99 -6.52 -16.80 14.85
CA THR A 99 -6.98 -17.94 15.66
C THR A 99 -6.09 -18.13 16.90
N LYS A 100 -4.76 -18.10 16.74
CA LYS A 100 -3.81 -18.19 17.86
C LYS A 100 -3.95 -17.03 18.85
N LYS A 101 -4.25 -15.81 18.39
CA LYS A 101 -4.51 -14.66 19.28
C LYS A 101 -5.82 -14.80 20.05
N LYS A 102 -6.86 -15.41 19.46
CA LYS A 102 -8.15 -15.64 20.13
C LYS A 102 -8.03 -16.73 21.20
N GLU A 103 -7.30 -17.81 20.94
CA GLU A 103 -7.05 -18.88 21.92
C GLU A 103 -6.28 -18.39 23.15
N LYS A 104 -5.24 -17.56 22.96
CA LYS A 104 -4.47 -16.97 24.08
C LYS A 104 -5.23 -15.96 24.93
N LYS A 105 -6.34 -15.40 24.44
CA LYS A 105 -7.21 -14.48 25.19
C LYS A 105 -8.33 -15.21 25.94
N ALA A 106 -8.59 -16.47 25.61
CA ALA A 106 -9.62 -17.31 26.22
C ALA A 106 -9.09 -18.20 27.36
N GLN A 107 -7.77 -18.21 27.58
CA GLN A 107 -7.06 -18.92 28.64
C GLN A 107 -6.57 -17.92 29.70
#